data_AF-A0A521RQ78-F1
#
_entry.id   AF-A0A521RQ78-F1
#
_cell.length_a   1.000
_cell.length_b   1.000
_cell.length_c   1.000
_cell.angle_alpha   90.00
_cell.angle_beta   90.00
_cell.angle_gamma   90.00
#
_symmetry.space_group_name_H-M   'P 1'
#
loop_
_entity.id
_entity.type
_entity.pdbx_description
1 polymer ?
#
loop_
_entity_poly.entity_id
_entity_poly.type
_entity_poly.pdbx_seq_one_letter_code
_entity_poly.pdbx_strand_id
1 'polypeptide(L)'
;MSPIQFAAVAFVCIIASAIAGALLRSRLPEHHVSGDSKDVIKLSIALVATMSALVLALLFASTRTSFERTSGLVSRLTADISELDRVLKHYGPEAQPIRTALRAEIQPMIDSIWREEAANRGTGSDEAKTPEEEVLFMLQDLQPANSKQRALQARAIQVSSDLAQTQLALFAQPTDSISNTFLVVLILWLMFIFGIFSMTSPPNPTLFVVMALCILSASAAFYLILELGLPFGGLMQLSNEPLRNALK
;
A
#
# COMPACT_ATOMS: atom_id res chain seq x y z
N MET A 1 10.56 5.67 6.30
CA MET A 1 11.48 5.72 5.14
C MET A 1 10.62 5.63 3.90
N SER A 2 10.87 6.45 2.90
CA SER A 2 10.10 6.35 1.65
C SER A 2 10.44 5.07 0.89
N PRO A 3 9.51 4.52 0.07
CA PRO A 3 9.76 3.34 -0.77
C PRO A 3 11.04 3.46 -1.61
N ILE A 4 11.29 4.66 -2.12
CA ILE A 4 12.46 4.94 -2.95
C ILE A 4 13.76 4.88 -2.16
N GLN A 5 13.77 5.32 -0.90
CA GLN A 5 14.93 5.19 -0.01
C GLN A 5 15.24 3.71 0.25
N PHE A 6 14.21 2.91 0.52
CA PHE A 6 14.39 1.48 0.78
C PHE A 6 14.91 0.76 -0.47
N ALA A 7 14.31 1.01 -1.65
CA ALA A 7 14.76 0.45 -2.91
C ALA A 7 16.20 0.87 -3.25
N ALA A 8 16.57 2.12 -2.98
CA ALA A 8 17.94 2.60 -3.16
C ALA A 8 18.94 1.91 -2.21
N VAL A 9 18.57 1.72 -0.94
CA VAL A 9 19.40 0.98 0.02
C VAL A 9 19.56 -0.48 -0.42
N ALA A 10 18.48 -1.14 -0.85
CA ALA A 10 18.53 -2.50 -1.38
C ALA A 10 19.48 -2.59 -2.59
N PHE A 11 19.36 -1.67 -3.54
CA PHE A 11 20.22 -1.59 -4.73
C PHE A 11 21.70 -1.47 -4.35
N VAL A 12 22.04 -0.52 -3.47
CA VAL A 12 23.42 -0.28 -3.02
C VAL A 12 23.97 -1.49 -2.28
N CYS A 13 23.19 -2.10 -1.39
CA CYS A 13 23.58 -3.30 -0.66
C CYS A 13 23.88 -4.47 -1.59
N ILE A 14 23.01 -4.75 -2.57
CA ILE A 14 23.20 -5.88 -3.51
C ILE A 14 24.38 -5.62 -4.45
N ILE A 15 24.58 -4.38 -4.91
CA ILE A 15 25.79 -4.03 -5.68
C ILE A 15 27.05 -4.19 -4.83
N ALA A 16 27.03 -3.73 -3.58
CA ALA A 16 28.17 -3.85 -2.68
C ALA A 16 28.53 -5.33 -2.43
N SER A 17 27.54 -6.22 -2.28
CA SER A 17 27.80 -7.65 -2.14
C SER A 17 28.34 -8.28 -3.43
N ALA A 18 27.87 -7.85 -4.60
CA ALA A 18 28.40 -8.30 -5.89
C ALA A 18 29.86 -7.87 -6.07
N ILE A 19 30.22 -6.63 -5.70
CA ILE A 19 31.60 -6.14 -5.74
C ILE A 19 32.46 -6.89 -4.71
N ALA A 20 31.97 -7.08 -3.49
CA ALA A 20 32.65 -7.85 -2.47
C ALA A 20 32.91 -9.30 -2.92
N GLY A 21 31.95 -9.93 -3.60
CA GLY A 21 32.11 -11.26 -4.21
C GLY A 21 33.21 -11.30 -5.29
N ALA A 22 33.28 -10.28 -6.15
CA ALA A 22 34.33 -10.16 -7.16
C ALA A 22 35.73 -9.96 -6.53
N LEU A 23 35.81 -9.15 -5.47
CA LEU A 23 37.06 -8.94 -4.72
C LEU A 23 37.48 -10.18 -3.94
N LEU A 24 36.52 -10.92 -3.39
CA LEU A 24 36.81 -12.17 -2.68
C LEU A 24 37.37 -13.20 -3.67
N ARG A 25 36.82 -13.29 -4.88
CA ARG A 25 37.37 -14.13 -5.95
C ARG A 25 38.83 -13.81 -6.28
N SER A 26 39.21 -12.54 -6.38
CA SER A 26 40.61 -12.18 -6.70
C SER A 26 41.59 -12.56 -5.58
N ARG A 27 41.09 -12.86 -4.37
CA ARG A 27 41.85 -13.34 -3.21
C ARG A 27 41.79 -14.86 -3.03
N LEU A 28 40.91 -15.59 -3.72
CA LEU A 28 40.74 -17.04 -3.54
C LEU A 28 41.59 -17.86 -4.52
N PRO A 29 42.33 -18.88 -4.04
CA PRO A 29 43.01 -19.85 -4.91
C PRO A 29 42.01 -20.62 -5.79
N GLU A 30 42.37 -20.85 -7.06
CA GLU A 30 41.49 -21.47 -8.08
C GLU A 30 40.91 -22.83 -7.67
N HIS A 31 41.58 -23.56 -6.77
CA HIS A 31 41.20 -24.91 -6.36
C HIS A 31 39.88 -25.01 -5.56
N HIS A 32 39.43 -23.94 -4.89
CA HIS A 32 38.16 -23.94 -4.15
C HIS A 32 36.93 -23.56 -5.00
N VAL A 33 37.16 -23.06 -6.22
CA VAL A 33 36.10 -22.53 -7.12
C VAL A 33 36.01 -23.34 -8.43
N SER A 34 36.68 -24.50 -8.48
CA SER A 34 36.78 -25.39 -9.63
C SER A 34 36.20 -26.78 -9.34
N GLY A 35 35.66 -27.45 -10.36
CA GLY A 35 35.14 -28.82 -10.26
C GLY A 35 33.83 -28.93 -9.47
N ASP A 36 33.63 -30.05 -8.77
CA ASP A 36 32.38 -30.43 -8.07
C ASP A 36 31.88 -29.37 -7.07
N SER A 37 32.78 -28.62 -6.43
CA SER A 37 32.40 -27.56 -5.48
C SER A 37 31.60 -26.44 -6.15
N LYS A 38 31.90 -26.12 -7.41
CA LYS A 38 31.18 -25.07 -8.17
C LYS A 38 29.75 -25.50 -8.49
N ASP A 39 29.54 -26.78 -8.76
CA ASP A 39 28.21 -27.29 -9.10
C ASP A 39 27.33 -27.43 -7.87
N VAL A 40 27.88 -27.81 -6.72
CA VAL A 40 27.18 -27.74 -5.43
C VAL A 40 26.79 -26.30 -5.10
N ILE A 41 27.71 -25.34 -5.26
CA ILE A 41 27.44 -23.92 -5.04
C ILE A 41 26.30 -23.43 -5.94
N LYS A 42 26.32 -23.76 -7.24
CA LYS A 42 25.24 -23.38 -8.17
C LYS A 42 23.90 -24.00 -7.77
N LEU A 43 23.89 -25.27 -7.33
CA LEU A 43 22.67 -25.94 -6.87
C LEU A 43 22.10 -25.27 -5.62
N SER A 44 22.96 -24.89 -4.67
CA SER A 44 22.54 -24.15 -3.47
C SER A 44 21.99 -22.76 -3.82
N ILE A 45 22.64 -22.02 -4.73
CA ILE A 45 22.12 -20.73 -5.22
C ILE A 45 20.76 -20.91 -5.90
N ALA A 46 20.60 -21.94 -6.73
CA ALA A 46 19.34 -22.21 -7.41
C ALA A 46 18.20 -22.45 -6.41
N LEU A 47 18.46 -23.18 -5.32
CA LEU A 47 17.50 -23.40 -4.24
C LEU A 47 17.14 -22.09 -3.50
N VAL A 48 18.13 -21.24 -3.19
CA VAL A 48 17.86 -19.94 -2.55
C VAL A 48 17.12 -19.00 -3.50
N ALA A 49 17.42 -19.04 -4.79
CA ALA A 49 16.76 -18.25 -5.82
C ALA A 49 15.29 -18.63 -5.99
N THR A 50 14.94 -19.93 -5.97
CA THR A 50 13.53 -20.36 -6.05
C THR A 50 12.74 -19.96 -4.80
N MET A 51 13.33 -20.11 -3.61
CA MET A 51 12.72 -19.62 -2.36
C MET A 51 12.53 -18.09 -2.40
N SER A 52 13.53 -17.35 -2.88
CA SER A 52 13.46 -15.89 -3.03
C SER A 52 12.35 -15.46 -3.98
N ALA A 53 12.23 -16.14 -5.13
CA ALA A 53 11.19 -15.87 -6.12
C ALA A 53 9.78 -16.12 -5.55
N LEU A 54 9.60 -17.22 -4.79
CA LEU A 54 8.33 -17.52 -4.13
C LEU A 54 7.97 -16.47 -3.08
N VAL A 55 8.91 -16.09 -2.21
CA VAL A 55 8.68 -15.05 -1.20
C VAL A 55 8.35 -13.71 -1.86
N LEU A 56 9.08 -13.31 -2.89
CA LEU A 56 8.82 -12.08 -3.64
C LEU A 56 7.41 -12.08 -4.26
N ALA A 57 7.01 -13.20 -4.89
CA ALA A 57 5.69 -13.34 -5.49
C ALA A 57 4.56 -13.28 -4.44
N LEU A 58 4.74 -13.93 -3.29
CA LEU A 58 3.77 -13.89 -2.19
C LEU A 58 3.66 -12.50 -1.58
N LEU A 59 4.77 -11.79 -1.40
CA LEU A 59 4.76 -10.41 -0.91
C LEU A 59 4.02 -9.49 -1.88
N PHE A 60 4.30 -9.60 -3.18
CA PHE A 60 3.57 -8.84 -4.21
C PHE A 60 2.07 -9.15 -4.18
N ALA A 61 1.69 -10.44 -4.16
CA ALA A 61 0.29 -10.86 -4.14
C ALA A 61 -0.43 -10.39 -2.86
N SER A 62 0.22 -10.50 -1.70
CA SER A 62 -0.33 -10.04 -0.41
C SER A 62 -0.56 -8.54 -0.42
N THR A 63 0.45 -7.76 -0.85
CA THR A 63 0.36 -6.31 -0.90
C THR A 63 -0.71 -5.85 -1.88
N ARG A 64 -0.77 -6.46 -3.06
CA ARG A 64 -1.82 -6.21 -4.04
C ARG A 64 -3.21 -6.50 -3.47
N THR A 65 -3.38 -7.62 -2.77
CA THR A 65 -4.66 -7.98 -2.16
C THR A 65 -5.08 -6.95 -1.11
N SER A 66 -4.13 -6.44 -0.33
CA SER A 66 -4.37 -5.37 0.64
C SER A 66 -4.79 -4.05 -0.02
N PHE A 67 -4.08 -3.67 -1.09
CA PHE A 67 -4.43 -2.51 -1.90
C PHE A 67 -5.85 -2.64 -2.48
N GLU A 68 -6.19 -3.79 -3.07
CA GLU A 68 -7.52 -4.05 -3.62
C GLU A 68 -8.62 -4.02 -2.53
N ARG A 69 -8.35 -4.52 -1.32
CA ARG A 69 -9.28 -4.40 -0.18
C ARG A 69 -9.51 -2.94 0.23
N THR A 70 -8.43 -2.17 0.36
CA THR A 70 -8.51 -0.74 0.72
C THR A 70 -9.28 0.03 -0.34
N SER A 71 -9.00 -0.24 -1.62
CA SER A 71 -9.75 0.31 -2.75
C SER A 71 -11.24 -0.04 -2.72
N GLY A 72 -11.56 -1.29 -2.37
CA GLY A 72 -12.93 -1.74 -2.18
C GLY A 72 -13.65 -0.97 -1.06
N LEU A 73 -12.99 -0.71 0.08
CA LEU A 73 -13.56 0.08 1.17
C LEU A 73 -13.80 1.54 0.77
N VAL A 74 -12.85 2.17 0.09
CA VAL A 74 -13.00 3.56 -0.41
C VAL A 74 -14.16 3.64 -1.42
N SER A 75 -14.29 2.65 -2.30
CA SER A 75 -15.39 2.57 -3.25
C SER A 75 -16.74 2.36 -2.56
N ARG A 76 -16.76 1.56 -1.49
CA ARG A 76 -17.96 1.33 -0.66
C ARG A 76 -18.37 2.60 0.10
N LEU A 77 -17.43 3.30 0.72
CA LEU A 77 -17.69 4.62 1.34
C LEU A 77 -18.31 5.60 0.33
N THR A 78 -17.76 5.66 -0.88
CA THR A 78 -18.28 6.51 -1.96
C THR A 78 -19.73 6.14 -2.32
N ALA A 79 -20.03 4.85 -2.41
CA ALA A 79 -21.38 4.35 -2.71
C ALA A 79 -22.37 4.67 -1.58
N ASP A 80 -21.98 4.44 -0.32
CA ASP A 80 -22.82 4.67 0.86
C ASP A 80 -23.13 6.18 1.02
N ILE A 81 -22.15 7.07 0.78
CA ILE A 81 -22.36 8.53 0.78
C ILE A 81 -23.36 8.94 -0.32
N SER A 82 -23.21 8.41 -1.52
CA SER A 82 -24.12 8.70 -2.64
C SER A 82 -25.54 8.19 -2.38
N GLU A 83 -25.65 7.00 -1.79
CA GLU A 83 -26.93 6.46 -1.36
C GLU A 83 -27.60 7.34 -0.30
N LEU A 84 -26.83 7.77 0.72
CA LEU A 84 -27.33 8.63 1.78
C LEU A 84 -27.84 9.97 1.21
N ASP A 85 -27.10 10.61 0.31
CA ASP A 85 -27.56 11.85 -0.35
C ASP A 85 -28.85 11.61 -1.16
N ARG A 86 -28.95 10.48 -1.86
CA ARG A 86 -30.13 10.13 -2.63
C ARG A 86 -31.35 9.88 -1.74
N VAL A 87 -31.18 9.24 -0.58
CA VAL A 87 -32.24 9.03 0.42
C VAL A 87 -32.68 10.37 1.02
N LEU A 88 -31.74 11.23 1.42
CA LEU A 88 -32.03 12.58 1.93
C LEU A 88 -32.74 13.45 0.89
N LYS A 89 -32.36 13.35 -0.39
CA LYS A 89 -33.05 14.04 -1.49
C LYS A 89 -34.50 13.58 -1.66
N HIS A 90 -34.80 12.29 -1.45
CA HIS A 90 -36.17 11.77 -1.48
C HIS A 90 -36.97 12.10 -0.22
N TYR A 91 -36.31 12.35 0.92
CA TYR A 91 -36.96 12.73 2.17
C TYR A 91 -37.62 14.12 2.07
N GLY A 92 -36.97 15.05 1.36
CA GLY A 92 -37.52 16.37 1.04
C GLY A 92 -36.74 17.52 1.69
N PRO A 93 -37.36 18.72 1.81
CA PRO A 93 -36.65 19.94 2.23
C PRO A 93 -36.14 19.91 3.67
N GLU A 94 -36.78 19.15 4.57
CA GLU A 94 -36.35 18.98 5.97
C GLU A 94 -34.96 18.32 6.10
N ALA A 95 -34.53 17.57 5.08
CA ALA A 95 -33.23 16.91 5.05
C ALA A 95 -32.10 17.81 4.50
N GLN A 96 -32.39 19.03 4.03
CA GLN A 96 -31.34 19.93 3.51
C GLN A 96 -30.23 20.33 4.49
N PRO A 97 -30.50 20.64 5.78
CA PRO A 97 -29.42 20.90 6.73
C PRO A 97 -28.47 19.69 6.85
N ILE A 98 -29.02 18.46 6.84
CA ILE A 98 -28.25 17.22 6.92
C ILE A 98 -27.39 17.01 5.68
N ARG A 99 -27.92 17.31 4.48
CA ARG A 99 -27.14 17.25 3.22
C ARG A 99 -26.00 18.25 3.19
N THR A 100 -26.22 19.43 3.77
CA THR A 100 -25.19 20.47 3.86
C THR A 100 -24.08 20.05 4.83
N ALA A 101 -24.44 19.50 5.99
CA ALA A 101 -23.51 18.91 6.93
C ALA A 101 -22.73 17.74 6.27
N LEU A 102 -23.41 16.78 5.65
CA LEU A 102 -22.77 15.66 4.94
C LEU A 102 -21.75 16.13 3.90
N ARG A 103 -22.06 17.19 3.13
CA ARG A 103 -21.13 17.75 2.14
C ARG A 103 -19.93 18.47 2.79
N ALA A 104 -20.15 19.14 3.91
CA ALA A 104 -19.08 19.77 4.68
C ALA A 104 -18.10 18.71 5.23
N GLU A 105 -18.60 17.52 5.57
CA GLU A 105 -17.80 16.43 6.14
C GLU A 105 -16.93 15.66 5.15
N ILE A 106 -17.20 15.74 3.84
CA ILE A 106 -16.40 15.01 2.85
C ILE A 106 -14.95 15.51 2.78
N GLN A 107 -14.71 16.82 2.89
CA GLN A 107 -13.34 17.35 2.83
C GLN A 107 -12.49 16.92 4.04
N PRO A 108 -12.95 17.11 5.30
CA PRO A 108 -12.26 16.59 6.49
C PRO A 108 -12.03 15.08 6.42
N MET A 109 -13.00 14.32 5.92
CA MET A 109 -12.87 12.87 5.76
C MET A 109 -11.76 12.51 4.76
N ILE A 110 -11.73 13.15 3.58
CA ILE A 110 -10.66 12.96 2.60
C ILE A 110 -9.30 13.33 3.21
N ASP A 111 -9.20 14.45 3.91
CA ASP A 111 -7.93 14.88 4.52
C ASP A 111 -7.46 13.91 5.63
N SER A 112 -8.40 13.31 6.38
CA SER A 112 -8.09 12.33 7.41
C SER A 112 -7.60 10.98 6.85
N ILE A 113 -8.16 10.55 5.72
CA ILE A 113 -7.79 9.30 5.03
C ILE A 113 -6.47 9.50 4.26
N TRP A 114 -6.30 10.63 3.58
CA TRP A 114 -5.09 11.01 2.84
C TRP A 114 -4.17 11.95 3.66
N ARG A 115 -3.94 11.63 4.94
CA ARG A 115 -3.13 12.44 5.87
C ARG A 115 -1.74 12.82 5.33
N GLU A 116 -1.11 11.93 4.56
CA GLU A 116 0.21 12.16 3.97
C GLU A 116 0.18 13.19 2.83
N GLU A 117 -0.91 13.24 2.07
CA GLU A 117 -1.16 14.28 1.06
C GLU A 117 -1.52 15.62 1.71
N ALA A 118 -2.31 15.60 2.80
CA ALA A 118 -2.65 16.80 3.59
C ALA A 118 -1.40 17.42 4.26
N ALA A 119 -0.48 16.59 4.77
CA ALA A 119 0.80 17.04 5.30
C ALA A 119 1.68 17.72 4.23
N ASN A 120 1.72 17.16 3.01
CA ASN A 120 2.42 17.77 1.88
C ASN A 120 1.77 19.07 1.38
N ARG A 121 0.44 19.24 1.55
CA ARG A 121 -0.28 20.48 1.25
C ARG A 121 -0.17 21.55 2.35
N GLY A 122 0.46 21.23 3.49
CA GLY A 122 0.62 22.16 4.61
C GLY A 122 -0.68 22.43 5.39
N THR A 123 -1.71 21.59 5.24
CA THR A 123 -3.03 21.75 5.85
C THR A 123 -3.26 20.82 7.04
N GLY A 124 -2.18 20.32 7.67
CA GLY A 124 -2.27 19.41 8.81
C GLY A 124 -2.93 20.08 10.02
N SER A 125 -4.26 20.00 10.12
CA SER A 125 -5.00 20.41 11.31
C SER A 125 -5.16 19.21 12.25
N ASP A 126 -4.75 19.46 13.50
CA ASP A 126 -5.00 18.66 14.69
C ASP A 126 -6.48 18.27 14.85
N GLU A 127 -6.67 17.07 15.37
CA GLU A 127 -7.87 16.59 16.05
C GLU A 127 -9.13 16.49 15.18
N ALA A 128 -9.25 15.37 14.48
CA ALA A 128 -10.51 14.87 13.96
C ALA A 128 -11.47 14.60 15.14
N LYS A 129 -12.19 15.63 15.58
CA LYS A 129 -13.47 15.44 16.27
C LYS A 129 -14.31 14.52 15.41
N THR A 130 -14.91 13.47 15.97
CA THR A 130 -15.79 12.50 15.31
C THR A 130 -17.02 13.19 14.70
N PRO A 131 -16.99 13.60 13.42
CA PRO A 131 -18.08 14.39 12.85
C PRO A 131 -19.24 13.50 12.38
N GLU A 132 -18.97 12.20 12.21
CA GLU A 132 -19.96 11.18 11.88
C GLU A 132 -21.09 11.11 12.93
N GLU A 133 -20.77 11.43 14.19
CA GLU A 133 -21.75 11.47 15.28
C GLU A 133 -22.76 12.62 15.11
N GLU A 134 -22.34 13.74 14.51
CA GLU A 134 -23.21 14.91 14.29
C GLU A 134 -24.27 14.62 13.22
N VAL A 135 -23.87 14.00 12.10
CA VAL A 135 -24.81 13.58 11.03
C VAL A 135 -25.79 12.54 11.56
N LEU A 136 -25.32 11.56 12.34
CA LEU A 136 -26.16 10.52 12.97
C LEU A 136 -27.14 11.11 13.99
N PHE A 137 -26.74 12.14 14.74
CA PHE A 137 -27.61 12.84 15.67
C PHE A 137 -28.70 13.62 14.93
N MET A 138 -28.36 14.36 13.87
CA MET A 138 -29.33 15.08 13.05
C MET A 138 -30.32 14.15 12.34
N LEU A 139 -29.89 12.95 11.94
CA LEU A 139 -30.75 11.92 11.36
C LEU A 139 -31.78 11.36 12.36
N GLN A 140 -31.41 11.26 13.64
CA GLN A 140 -32.31 10.81 14.71
C GLN A 140 -33.32 11.87 15.12
N ASP A 141 -32.95 13.15 15.02
CA ASP A 141 -33.80 14.29 15.40
C ASP A 141 -34.88 14.64 14.34
N LEU A 142 -34.81 14.05 13.14
CA LEU A 142 -35.85 14.17 12.13
C LEU A 142 -37.21 13.67 12.67
N GLN A 143 -38.25 14.50 12.53
CA GLN A 143 -39.62 14.14 12.89
C GLN A 143 -40.41 13.68 11.65
N PRO A 144 -40.49 12.37 11.35
CA PRO A 144 -41.18 11.89 10.17
C PRO A 144 -42.69 12.11 10.27
N ALA A 145 -43.25 12.91 9.37
CA ALA A 145 -44.69 13.17 9.30
C ALA A 145 -45.47 11.96 8.74
N ASN A 146 -44.86 11.18 7.84
CA ASN A 146 -45.52 10.08 7.10
C ASN A 146 -44.78 8.73 7.21
N SER A 147 -45.48 7.62 6.97
CA SER A 147 -44.89 6.26 6.95
C SER A 147 -43.75 6.11 5.94
N LYS A 148 -43.84 6.80 4.78
CA LYS A 148 -42.76 6.87 3.79
C LYS A 148 -41.52 7.59 4.33
N GLN A 149 -41.69 8.70 5.04
CA GLN A 149 -40.57 9.43 5.67
C GLN A 149 -39.94 8.60 6.78
N ARG A 150 -40.74 7.86 7.57
CA ARG A 150 -40.22 6.94 8.59
C ARG A 150 -39.36 5.82 7.99
N ALA A 151 -39.76 5.26 6.84
CA ALA A 151 -38.97 4.28 6.12
C ALA A 151 -37.66 4.87 5.56
N LEU A 152 -37.69 6.09 5.02
CA LEU A 152 -36.50 6.80 4.53
C LEU A 152 -35.53 7.15 5.67
N GLN A 153 -36.03 7.61 6.82
CA GLN A 153 -35.23 7.88 8.01
C GLN A 153 -34.53 6.60 8.50
N ALA A 154 -35.26 5.49 8.62
CA ALA A 154 -34.68 4.21 9.03
C ALA A 154 -33.57 3.75 8.07
N ARG A 155 -33.78 3.90 6.75
CA ARG A 155 -32.75 3.61 5.75
C ARG A 155 -31.53 4.54 5.87
N ALA A 156 -31.75 5.83 6.10
CA ALA A 156 -30.66 6.80 6.24
C ALA A 156 -29.81 6.55 7.49
N ILE A 157 -30.44 6.18 8.62
CA ILE A 157 -29.73 5.76 9.84
C ILE A 157 -28.90 4.49 9.58
N GLN A 158 -29.47 3.51 8.89
CA GLN A 158 -28.76 2.27 8.55
C GLN A 158 -27.51 2.55 7.69
N VAL A 159 -27.66 3.32 6.60
CA VAL A 159 -26.53 3.68 5.72
C VAL A 159 -25.47 4.48 6.50
N SER A 160 -25.89 5.38 7.39
CA SER A 160 -24.94 6.14 8.23
C SER A 160 -24.18 5.24 9.21
N SER A 161 -24.82 4.20 9.76
CA SER A 161 -24.12 3.24 10.62
C SER A 161 -23.16 2.34 9.84
N ASP A 162 -23.52 1.95 8.61
CA ASP A 162 -22.66 1.18 7.72
C ASP A 162 -21.43 2.00 7.28
N LEU A 163 -21.62 3.31 7.05
CA LEU A 163 -20.55 4.26 6.77
C LEU A 163 -19.54 4.31 7.93
N ALA A 164 -20.02 4.51 9.16
CA ALA A 164 -19.19 4.58 10.36
C ALA A 164 -18.41 3.27 10.58
N GLN A 165 -19.05 2.11 10.37
CA GLN A 165 -18.36 0.83 10.43
C GLN A 165 -17.27 0.69 9.36
N THR A 166 -17.53 1.18 8.15
CA THR A 166 -16.56 1.12 7.05
C THR A 166 -15.38 2.06 7.30
N GLN A 167 -15.61 3.25 7.85
CA GLN A 167 -14.53 4.15 8.27
C GLN A 167 -13.70 3.57 9.40
N LEU A 168 -14.35 3.04 10.44
CA LEU A 168 -13.66 2.33 11.53
C LEU A 168 -12.85 1.15 10.99
N ALA A 169 -13.36 0.39 10.03
CA ALA A 169 -12.61 -0.70 9.40
C ALA A 169 -11.39 -0.20 8.61
N LEU A 170 -11.47 0.99 8.00
CA LEU A 170 -10.36 1.61 7.28
C LEU A 170 -9.28 2.12 8.24
N PHE A 171 -9.65 2.65 9.42
CA PHE A 171 -8.71 3.09 10.47
C PHE A 171 -8.18 1.97 11.35
N ALA A 172 -8.97 0.91 11.56
CA ALA A 172 -8.59 -0.26 12.34
C ALA A 172 -7.77 -1.26 11.52
N GLN A 173 -7.66 -1.08 10.19
CA GLN A 173 -6.69 -1.82 9.41
C GLN A 173 -5.31 -1.56 10.02
N PRO A 174 -4.60 -2.62 10.45
CA PRO A 174 -3.20 -2.47 10.79
C PRO A 174 -2.56 -1.76 9.60
N THR A 175 -1.74 -0.72 9.85
CA THR A 175 -0.82 -0.26 8.82
C THR A 175 -0.15 -1.53 8.33
N ASP A 176 -0.40 -1.89 7.07
CA ASP A 176 -0.02 -3.20 6.55
C ASP A 176 1.50 -3.16 6.38
N SER A 177 2.18 -3.23 7.50
CA SER A 177 3.61 -3.39 7.67
C SER A 177 3.90 -4.83 7.28
N ILE A 178 3.56 -5.18 6.04
CA ILE A 178 4.06 -6.32 5.30
C ILE A 178 5.55 -6.31 5.57
N SER A 179 5.94 -7.30 6.37
CA SER A 179 7.00 -7.14 7.34
C SER A 179 8.25 -6.63 6.65
N ASN A 180 8.73 -5.45 7.03
CA ASN A 180 10.06 -4.97 6.67
C ASN A 180 11.11 -6.09 6.90
N THR A 181 10.85 -6.98 7.87
CA THR A 181 11.57 -8.22 8.11
C THR A 181 11.67 -9.15 6.88
N PHE A 182 10.56 -9.45 6.20
CA PHE A 182 10.58 -10.31 5.00
C PHE A 182 11.36 -9.66 3.86
N LEU A 183 11.22 -8.35 3.66
CA LEU A 183 12.00 -7.62 2.65
C LEU A 183 13.49 -7.63 2.99
N VAL A 184 13.87 -7.44 4.26
CA VAL A 184 15.27 -7.52 4.72
C VAL A 184 15.85 -8.91 4.47
N VAL A 185 15.13 -9.98 4.80
CA VAL A 185 15.56 -11.36 4.53
C VAL A 185 15.73 -11.60 3.03
N LEU A 186 14.82 -11.09 2.21
CA LEU A 186 14.89 -11.23 0.76
C LEU A 186 16.07 -10.46 0.15
N ILE A 187 16.34 -9.24 0.62
CA ILE A 187 17.55 -8.49 0.25
C ILE A 187 18.80 -9.27 0.61
N LEU A 188 18.85 -9.87 1.81
CA LEU A 188 19.98 -10.69 2.25
C LEU A 188 20.18 -11.91 1.34
N TRP A 189 19.11 -12.60 0.95
CA TRP A 189 19.19 -13.71 0.00
C TRP A 189 19.70 -13.25 -1.37
N LEU A 190 19.23 -12.11 -1.89
CA LEU A 190 19.73 -11.55 -3.13
C LEU A 190 21.21 -11.15 -3.02
N MET A 191 21.62 -10.55 -1.90
CA MET A 191 23.03 -10.20 -1.66
C MET A 191 23.92 -11.45 -1.75
N PHE A 192 23.47 -12.57 -1.19
CA PHE A 192 24.18 -13.85 -1.25
C PHE A 192 24.23 -14.42 -2.67
N ILE A 193 23.11 -14.42 -3.40
CA ILE A 193 23.02 -14.91 -4.78
C ILE A 193 23.99 -14.13 -5.69
N PHE A 194 23.88 -12.80 -5.71
CA PHE A 194 24.73 -11.94 -6.55
C PHE A 194 26.19 -11.97 -6.10
N GLY A 195 26.45 -12.03 -4.80
CA GLY A 195 27.80 -12.18 -4.25
C GLY A 195 28.49 -13.45 -4.74
N ILE A 196 27.80 -14.59 -4.69
CA ILE A 196 28.37 -15.87 -5.14
C ILE A 196 28.49 -15.94 -6.67
N PHE A 197 27.52 -15.41 -7.43
CA PHE A 197 27.67 -15.36 -8.88
C PHE A 197 28.87 -14.53 -9.31
N SER A 198 29.10 -13.40 -8.64
CA SER A 198 30.28 -12.56 -8.87
C SER A 198 31.57 -13.27 -8.47
N MET A 199 31.53 -14.05 -7.39
CA MET A 199 32.67 -14.85 -6.96
C MET A 199 33.01 -15.99 -7.94
N THR A 200 32.00 -16.65 -8.51
CA THR A 200 32.16 -17.84 -9.35
C THR A 200 32.42 -17.53 -10.83
N SER A 201 32.25 -16.29 -11.28
CA SER A 201 32.53 -15.83 -12.65
C SER A 201 33.82 -15.00 -12.79
N PRO A 202 34.66 -15.20 -13.84
CA PRO A 202 35.83 -14.34 -14.09
C PRO A 202 35.43 -12.87 -14.21
N PRO A 203 36.27 -11.92 -13.75
CA PRO A 203 35.96 -10.50 -13.86
C PRO A 203 35.86 -10.11 -15.34
N ASN A 204 34.63 -9.92 -15.81
CA ASN A 204 34.32 -9.51 -17.18
C ASN A 204 33.38 -8.29 -17.12
N PRO A 205 33.70 -7.17 -17.80
CA PRO A 205 32.85 -5.98 -17.81
C PRO A 205 31.41 -6.27 -18.26
N THR A 206 31.20 -7.18 -19.22
CA THR A 206 29.86 -7.57 -19.68
C THR A 206 29.03 -8.20 -18.56
N LEU A 207 29.66 -9.04 -17.73
CA LEU A 207 28.99 -9.67 -16.60
C LEU A 207 28.54 -8.63 -15.57
N PHE A 208 29.38 -7.62 -15.30
CA PHE A 208 29.06 -6.55 -14.38
C PHE A 208 27.86 -5.73 -14.86
N VAL A 209 27.80 -5.39 -16.15
CA VAL A 209 26.66 -4.68 -16.75
C VAL A 209 25.37 -5.50 -16.64
N VAL A 210 25.43 -6.79 -16.96
CA VAL A 210 24.26 -7.68 -16.85
C VAL A 210 23.80 -7.79 -15.40
N MET A 211 24.71 -7.94 -14.44
CA MET A 211 24.35 -7.96 -13.03
C MET A 211 23.73 -6.65 -12.57
N ALA A 212 24.32 -5.50 -12.93
CA ALA A 212 23.76 -4.20 -12.59
C ALA A 212 22.32 -4.05 -13.10
N LEU A 213 22.04 -4.52 -14.33
CA LEU A 213 20.69 -4.51 -14.89
C LEU A 213 19.73 -5.44 -14.12
N CYS A 214 20.18 -6.64 -13.74
CA CYS A 214 19.39 -7.56 -12.91
C CYS A 214 19.10 -6.99 -11.52
N ILE A 215 20.09 -6.35 -10.88
CA ILE A 215 19.93 -5.74 -9.56
C ILE A 215 18.99 -4.52 -9.65
N LEU A 216 19.08 -3.74 -10.72
CA LEU A 216 18.14 -2.65 -10.99
C LEU A 216 16.71 -3.16 -11.13
N SER A 217 16.51 -4.23 -11.90
CA SER A 217 15.21 -4.88 -12.06
C SER A 217 14.64 -5.40 -10.73
N ALA A 218 15.46 -6.07 -9.91
CA ALA A 218 15.06 -6.53 -8.58
C ALA A 218 14.70 -5.36 -7.64
N SER A 219 15.47 -4.26 -7.71
CA SER A 219 15.20 -3.05 -6.91
C SER A 219 13.91 -2.36 -7.34
N ALA A 220 13.61 -2.34 -8.64
CA ALA A 220 12.33 -1.85 -9.16
C ALA A 220 11.15 -2.72 -8.68
N ALA A 221 11.31 -4.04 -8.58
CA ALA A 221 10.30 -4.92 -8.01
C ALA A 221 10.04 -4.62 -6.52
N PHE A 222 11.10 -4.38 -5.72
CA PHE A 222 10.94 -3.95 -4.32
C PHE A 222 10.24 -2.60 -4.21
N TYR A 223 10.59 -1.65 -5.07
CA TYR A 223 9.92 -0.36 -5.14
C TYR A 223 8.42 -0.55 -5.40
N LEU A 224 8.05 -1.32 -6.43
CA LEU A 224 6.64 -1.58 -6.75
C LEU A 224 5.90 -2.23 -5.58
N ILE A 225 6.49 -3.23 -4.91
CA ILE A 225 5.87 -3.86 -3.75
C ILE A 225 5.63 -2.84 -2.64
N LEU A 226 6.61 -2.01 -2.31
CA LEU A 226 6.45 -0.98 -1.28
C LEU A 226 5.45 0.10 -1.68
N GLU A 227 5.42 0.47 -2.96
CA GLU A 227 4.48 1.45 -3.50
C GLU A 227 3.03 0.95 -3.41
N LEU A 228 2.79 -0.33 -3.74
CA LEU A 228 1.47 -0.95 -3.54
C LEU A 228 1.08 -1.02 -2.06
N GLY A 229 2.06 -1.04 -1.15
CA GLY A 229 1.83 -1.07 0.30
C GLY A 229 1.42 0.29 0.88
N LEU A 230 1.51 1.36 0.10
CA LEU A 230 1.10 2.71 0.49
C LEU A 230 -0.13 3.14 -0.33
N PRO A 231 -1.34 2.67 0.02
CA PRO A 231 -2.54 2.98 -0.76
C PRO A 231 -2.85 4.49 -0.86
N PHE A 232 -2.40 5.27 0.12
CA PHE A 232 -2.66 6.71 0.23
C PHE A 232 -1.42 7.60 0.00
N GLY A 233 -0.24 7.00 -0.26
CA GLY A 233 1.02 7.71 -0.49
C GLY A 233 1.83 7.07 -1.62
N GLY A 234 2.29 7.85 -2.60
CA GLY A 234 3.06 7.32 -3.75
C GLY A 234 2.51 7.69 -5.15
N LEU A 235 3.07 7.09 -6.19
CA LEU A 235 2.69 7.25 -7.60
C LEU A 235 1.42 6.49 -7.96
N MET A 236 1.15 5.37 -7.26
CA MET A 236 -0.06 4.54 -7.43
C MET A 236 -1.12 4.84 -6.37
N GLN A 237 -1.21 6.09 -5.92
CA GLN A 237 -2.21 6.52 -4.95
C GLN A 237 -3.62 6.21 -5.42
N LEU A 238 -4.45 5.77 -4.48
CA LEU A 238 -5.90 5.78 -4.68
C LEU A 238 -6.38 7.20 -4.96
N SER A 239 -7.11 7.36 -6.06
CA SER A 239 -7.70 8.66 -6.39
C SER A 239 -8.77 9.00 -5.36
N ASN A 240 -8.75 10.24 -4.89
CA ASN A 240 -9.79 10.83 -4.06
C ASN A 240 -10.97 11.39 -4.89
N GLU A 241 -10.86 11.38 -6.23
CA GLU A 241 -11.91 11.83 -7.16
C GLU A 241 -13.27 11.14 -6.98
N PRO A 242 -13.37 9.82 -6.71
CA PRO A 242 -14.66 9.16 -6.49
C PRO A 242 -15.41 9.74 -5.30
N LEU A 243 -14.73 9.92 -4.15
CA LEU A 243 -15.30 10.55 -2.96
C LEU A 243 -15.67 12.02 -3.21
N ARG A 244 -14.81 12.77 -3.90
CA ARG A 244 -15.06 14.18 -4.23
C ARG A 244 -16.26 14.37 -5.17
N ASN A 245 -16.48 13.41 -6.07
CA ASN A 245 -17.59 13.42 -7.02
C ASN A 245 -18.85 12.71 -6.50
N ALA A 246 -18.81 12.07 -5.32
CA ALA A 246 -19.94 11.32 -4.75
C ALA A 246 -21.21 12.16 -4.56
N LEU A 247 -21.05 13.49 -4.36
CA LEU A 247 -22.12 14.45 -4.10
C LEU A 247 -22.32 15.51 -5.21
N LYS A 248 -21.76 15.29 -6.41
CA LYS A 248 -22.09 16.09 -7.60
C LYS A 248 -23.40 15.61 -8.22
#